data_AF-A0A921AXW9-F1
#
_entry.id   AF-A0A921AXW9-F1
#
_cell.length_a   1.000
_cell.length_b   1.000
_cell.length_c   1.000
_cell.angle_alpha   90.00
_cell.angle_beta   90.00
_cell.angle_gamma   90.00
#
_symmetry.space_group_name_H-M   'P 1'
#
loop_
_entity.id
_entity.type
_entity.pdbx_description
1 polymer ?
#
loop_
_entity_poly.entity_id
_entity_poly.type
_entity_poly.pdbx_seq_one_letter_code
_entity_poly.pdbx_strand_id
1 'polypeptide(L)'
;MAVSNYSTVPDQNTQISGINIAEGCAPSGINNAIRQLMADVKSYANTVDSRATLPSQSGQSGKFLTTNGTTASWGTVKGHTVSTASPSGGSNGDVWIQYIA
;
A
#
# COMPACT_ATOMS: atom_id res chain seq x y z
N MET A 1 9.93 -21.17 -0.81
CA MET A 1 9.21 -20.13 -0.03
C MET A 1 9.77 -18.78 -0.45
N ALA A 2 8.94 -17.88 -0.96
CA ALA A 2 9.37 -16.50 -1.25
C ALA A 2 9.50 -15.70 0.06
N VAL A 3 10.24 -14.59 0.04
CA VAL A 3 10.40 -13.71 1.22
C VAL A 3 9.05 -13.23 1.76
N SER A 4 8.06 -13.05 0.89
CA SER A 4 6.69 -12.69 1.27
C SER A 4 6.02 -13.74 2.18
N ASN A 5 6.38 -15.02 2.04
CA ASN A 5 5.85 -16.14 2.81
C ASN A 5 6.63 -16.44 4.09
N TYR A 6 7.75 -15.75 4.34
CA TYR A 6 8.47 -15.88 5.61
C TYR A 6 7.60 -15.36 6.77
N SER A 7 7.86 -15.88 7.95
CA SER A 7 7.26 -15.49 9.22
C SER A 7 8.17 -14.50 9.96
N THR A 8 7.58 -13.56 10.69
CA THR A 8 8.32 -12.74 11.67
C THR A 8 8.66 -13.51 12.95
N VAL A 9 8.12 -14.73 13.11
CA VAL A 9 8.48 -15.66 14.18
C VAL A 9 9.55 -16.62 13.63
N PRO A 10 10.80 -16.56 14.14
CA PRO A 10 11.93 -17.33 13.61
C PRO A 10 11.67 -18.84 13.51
N ASP A 11 11.09 -19.46 14.53
CA ASP A 11 10.88 -20.92 14.57
C ASP A 11 9.92 -21.44 13.49
N GLN A 12 9.05 -20.57 12.96
CA GLN A 12 8.11 -20.91 11.90
C GLN A 12 8.79 -20.92 10.50
N ASN A 13 10.00 -20.37 10.39
CA ASN A 13 10.78 -20.34 9.15
C ASN A 13 11.60 -21.64 9.03
N THR A 14 10.96 -22.74 8.63
CA THR A 14 11.63 -24.06 8.60
C THR A 14 12.30 -24.39 7.26
N GLN A 15 12.00 -23.64 6.19
CA GLN A 15 12.47 -23.92 4.84
C GLN A 15 12.82 -22.65 4.06
N ILE A 16 13.86 -22.71 3.21
CA ILE A 16 14.18 -21.69 2.20
C ILE A 16 14.08 -22.34 0.83
N SER A 17 13.20 -21.84 -0.04
CA SER A 17 13.03 -22.42 -1.39
C SER A 17 12.79 -23.95 -1.43
N GLY A 18 12.22 -24.52 -0.37
CA GLY A 18 11.98 -25.97 -0.24
C GLY A 18 13.14 -26.76 0.38
N ILE A 19 14.26 -26.10 0.66
CA ILE A 19 15.40 -26.68 1.39
C ILE A 19 15.12 -26.56 2.89
N ASN A 20 15.16 -27.68 3.59
CA ASN A 20 14.98 -27.71 5.03
C ASN A 20 16.17 -27.05 5.74
N ILE A 21 15.88 -26.13 6.66
CA ILE A 21 16.90 -25.46 7.47
C ILE A 21 17.31 -26.36 8.65
N ALA A 22 16.44 -27.28 9.07
CA ALA A 22 16.65 -28.17 10.21
C ALA A 22 17.38 -29.47 9.82
N GLU A 23 18.58 -29.39 9.24
CA GLU A 23 19.41 -30.55 8.89
C GLU A 23 20.04 -31.26 10.13
N GLY A 24 19.30 -31.40 11.22
CA GLY A 24 19.77 -32.14 12.41
C GLY A 24 20.78 -31.41 13.30
N CYS A 25 21.06 -30.12 13.08
CA CYS A 25 21.92 -29.35 13.98
C CYS A 25 21.19 -28.90 15.24
N ALA A 26 21.94 -28.82 16.35
CA ALA A 26 21.45 -28.37 17.65
C ALA A 26 20.82 -26.96 17.59
N PRO A 27 19.84 -26.64 18.46
CA PRO A 27 19.06 -25.40 18.44
C PRO A 27 19.88 -24.09 18.51
N SER A 28 21.14 -24.15 18.95
CA SER A 28 22.00 -22.98 19.19
C SER A 28 23.01 -22.68 18.08
N GLY A 29 22.81 -23.22 16.87
CA GLY A 29 23.75 -23.08 15.74
C GLY A 29 23.28 -22.15 14.62
N ILE A 30 23.93 -22.28 13.46
CA ILE A 30 23.65 -21.55 12.22
C ILE A 30 22.15 -21.53 11.87
N ASN A 31 21.41 -22.60 12.19
CA ASN A 31 19.98 -22.71 11.94
C ASN A 31 19.14 -21.65 12.67
N ASN A 32 19.49 -21.28 13.91
CA ASN A 32 18.77 -20.23 14.64
C ASN A 32 19.10 -18.84 14.06
N ALA A 33 20.37 -18.61 13.68
CA ALA A 33 20.78 -17.37 13.04
C ALA A 33 20.07 -17.16 11.69
N ILE A 34 19.96 -18.22 10.87
CA ILE A 34 19.24 -18.14 9.59
C ILE A 34 17.75 -17.88 9.82
N ARG A 35 17.12 -18.57 10.78
CA ARG A 35 15.70 -18.34 11.13
C ARG A 35 15.43 -16.92 11.59
N GLN A 36 16.34 -16.37 12.39
CA GLN A 36 16.28 -14.97 12.83
C GLN A 36 16.46 -14.03 11.65
N LEU A 37 17.46 -14.25 10.80
CA LEU A 37 17.68 -13.42 9.61
C LEU A 37 16.47 -13.46 8.66
N MET A 38 15.81 -14.61 8.50
CA MET A 38 14.56 -14.68 7.73
C MET A 38 13.43 -13.86 8.36
N ALA A 39 13.31 -13.88 9.69
CA ALA A 39 12.33 -13.05 10.41
C ALA A 39 12.64 -11.55 10.27
N ASP A 40 13.92 -11.16 10.33
CA ASP A 40 14.36 -9.78 10.15
C ASP A 40 14.12 -9.30 8.71
N VAL A 41 14.43 -10.15 7.71
CA VAL A 41 14.14 -9.88 6.30
C VAL A 41 12.63 -9.78 6.08
N LYS A 42 11.81 -10.60 6.74
CA LYS A 42 10.34 -10.46 6.68
C LYS A 42 9.88 -9.15 7.29
N SER A 43 10.46 -8.75 8.42
CA SER A 43 10.16 -7.48 9.07
C SER A 43 10.48 -6.30 8.14
N TYR A 44 11.67 -6.30 7.52
CA TYR A 44 12.04 -5.31 6.51
C TYR A 44 11.14 -5.37 5.27
N ALA A 45 10.82 -6.57 4.78
CA ALA A 45 9.90 -6.74 3.65
C ALA A 45 8.53 -6.12 3.92
N ASN A 46 8.03 -6.20 5.16
CA ASN A 46 6.78 -5.56 5.55
C ASN A 46 6.88 -4.02 5.58
N THR A 47 8.06 -3.44 5.86
CA THR A 47 8.23 -1.98 5.85
C THR A 47 8.34 -1.41 4.44
N VAL A 48 8.93 -2.17 3.51
CA VAL A 48 9.05 -1.75 2.10
C VAL A 48 7.81 -2.06 1.26
N ASP A 49 6.88 -2.89 1.75
CA ASP A 49 5.61 -3.12 1.08
C ASP A 49 4.77 -1.83 1.07
N SER A 50 4.90 -1.10 -0.04
CA SER A 50 4.19 0.16 -0.29
C SER A 50 2.66 0.01 -0.29
N ARG A 51 2.14 -1.23 -0.30
CA ARG A 51 0.71 -1.50 -0.14
C ARG A 51 0.22 -1.19 1.27
N ALA A 52 1.09 -1.24 2.27
CA ALA A 52 0.74 -0.93 3.66
C ALA A 52 0.34 0.54 3.86
N THR A 53 0.74 1.45 2.97
CA THR A 53 0.46 2.89 3.08
C THR A 53 -0.77 3.33 2.28
N LEU A 54 -1.35 2.45 1.44
CA LEU A 54 -2.53 2.76 0.65
C LEU A 54 -3.82 2.40 1.42
N PRO A 55 -4.85 3.27 1.41
CA PRO A 55 -6.18 2.90 1.90
C PRO A 55 -6.78 1.77 1.04
N SER A 56 -7.76 1.05 1.59
CA SER A 56 -8.45 -0.03 0.87
C SER A 56 -8.95 0.43 -0.50
N GLN A 57 -8.62 -0.34 -1.54
CA GLN A 57 -9.03 -0.06 -2.92
C GLN A 57 -10.43 -0.58 -3.24
N SER A 58 -10.95 -1.52 -2.44
CA SER A 58 -12.26 -2.12 -2.70
C SER A 58 -13.37 -1.06 -2.60
N GLY A 59 -14.24 -1.00 -3.62
CA GLY A 59 -15.34 -0.04 -3.71
C GLY A 59 -14.94 1.39 -4.10
N GLN A 60 -13.69 1.63 -4.52
CA GLN A 60 -13.20 2.98 -4.84
C GLN A 60 -13.02 3.24 -6.35
N SER A 61 -13.77 2.51 -7.19
CA SER A 61 -13.76 2.70 -8.64
C SER A 61 -14.14 4.15 -9.01
N GLY A 62 -13.43 4.74 -9.98
CA GLY A 62 -13.64 6.13 -10.43
C GLY A 62 -13.13 7.22 -9.48
N LYS A 63 -12.43 6.85 -8.40
CA LYS A 63 -11.79 7.80 -7.47
C LYS A 63 -10.28 7.89 -7.71
N PHE A 64 -9.67 8.92 -7.14
CA PHE A 64 -8.21 9.10 -7.15
C PHE A 64 -7.67 9.19 -5.72
N LEU A 65 -6.39 8.86 -5.54
CA LEU A 65 -5.72 9.04 -4.26
C LEU A 65 -5.31 10.51 -4.09
N THR A 66 -5.69 11.09 -2.96
CA THR A 66 -5.21 12.38 -2.46
C THR A 66 -4.46 12.18 -1.15
N THR A 67 -3.67 13.17 -0.72
CA THR A 67 -2.93 13.14 0.54
C THR A 67 -2.86 14.53 1.15
N ASN A 68 -2.84 14.59 2.47
CA ASN A 68 -2.54 15.81 3.23
C ASN A 68 -1.07 15.91 3.66
N GLY A 69 -0.20 15.05 3.11
CA GLY A 69 1.21 14.93 3.50
C GLY A 69 1.48 13.86 4.56
N THR A 70 0.44 13.37 5.25
CA THR A 70 0.56 12.35 6.30
C THR A 70 -0.31 11.12 6.03
N THR A 71 -1.52 11.30 5.48
CA THR A 71 -2.49 10.23 5.25
C THR A 71 -3.01 10.26 3.83
N ALA A 72 -2.90 9.13 3.13
CA ALA A 72 -3.55 8.94 1.83
C ALA A 72 -5.05 8.69 2.02
N SER A 73 -5.88 9.27 1.16
CA SER A 73 -7.34 9.18 1.21
C SER A 73 -7.94 9.22 -0.19
N TRP A 74 -9.18 8.75 -0.35
CA TRP A 74 -9.85 8.75 -1.65
C TRP A 74 -10.57 10.07 -1.92
N GLY A 75 -10.18 10.73 -3.00
CA GLY A 75 -10.88 11.89 -3.58
C GLY A 75 -11.87 11.46 -4.66
N THR A 76 -12.95 12.23 -4.82
CA THR A 76 -13.91 12.05 -5.92
C THR A 76 -13.54 13.00 -7.06
N VAL A 77 -13.66 12.51 -8.29
CA VAL A 77 -13.56 13.38 -9.47
C VAL A 77 -14.79 14.29 -9.49
N LYS A 78 -14.59 15.60 -9.36
CA LYS A 78 -15.67 16.57 -9.54
C LYS A 78 -15.98 16.68 -11.03
N GLY A 79 -17.22 16.38 -11.42
CA GLY A 79 -17.70 16.72 -12.76
C GLY A 79 -17.91 18.23 -12.87
N HIS A 80 -17.56 18.81 -14.01
CA HIS A 80 -17.92 20.20 -14.33
C HIS A 80 -19.23 20.20 -15.12
N THR A 81 -20.22 20.95 -14.64
CA THR A 81 -21.47 21.17 -15.38
C THR A 81 -21.36 22.48 -16.16
N VAL A 82 -21.56 22.45 -17.48
CA VAL A 82 -21.68 23.68 -18.28
C VAL A 82 -23.11 24.20 -18.13
N SER A 83 -23.26 25.36 -17.48
CA SER A 83 -24.55 26.04 -17.31
C SER A 83 -24.68 27.19 -18.30
N THR A 84 -25.87 27.34 -18.90
CA THR A 84 -26.25 28.52 -19.69
C THR A 84 -26.97 29.58 -18.86
N ALA A 85 -27.22 29.33 -17.57
CA ALA A 85 -27.85 30.28 -16.66
C ALA A 85 -26.85 31.27 -16.07
N SER A 86 -27.32 32.47 -15.73
CA SER A 86 -26.49 33.47 -15.05
C SER A 86 -25.90 32.90 -13.74
N PRO A 87 -24.60 33.05 -13.50
CA PRO A 87 -23.91 32.58 -12.30
C PRO A 87 -24.52 33.13 -11.00
N SER A 88 -24.85 32.27 -10.04
CA SER A 88 -25.21 32.69 -8.66
C SER A 88 -24.16 32.20 -7.66
N GLY A 89 -22.95 32.77 -7.72
CA GLY A 89 -21.78 32.32 -6.94
C GLY A 89 -20.92 31.28 -7.67
N GLY A 90 -19.71 31.00 -7.17
CA GLY A 90 -18.76 30.07 -7.78
C GLY A 90 -17.87 29.34 -6.77
N SER A 91 -17.53 28.09 -7.08
CA SER A 91 -16.50 27.28 -6.41
C SER A 91 -15.15 27.38 -7.12
N ASN A 92 -14.07 27.07 -6.42
CA ASN A 92 -12.75 26.96 -7.03
C ASN A 92 -12.76 25.90 -8.16
N GLY A 93 -12.37 26.30 -9.36
CA GLY A 93 -12.39 25.46 -10.57
C GLY A 93 -13.59 25.68 -11.50
N ASP A 94 -14.51 26.58 -11.17
CA ASP A 94 -15.61 26.93 -12.06
C ASP A 94 -15.13 27.84 -13.20
N VAL A 95 -15.57 27.55 -14.44
CA VAL A 95 -15.28 28.35 -15.63
C VAL A 95 -16.55 29.07 -16.07
N TRP A 96 -16.49 30.41 -16.12
CA TRP A 96 -17.60 31.25 -16.59
C TRP A 96 -17.43 31.57 -18.07
N ILE A 97 -18.46 31.25 -18.87
CA ILE A 97 -18.51 31.63 -20.29
C ILE A 97 -19.66 32.62 -20.47
N GLN A 98 -19.33 33.87 -20.80
CA GLN A 98 -20.32 34.87 -21.22
C GLN A 98 -20.42 34.84 -22.74
N TYR A 99 -21.60 34.49 -23.26
CA TYR A 99 -21.87 34.64 -24.69
C TYR A 99 -22.14 36.12 -24.99
N ILE A 100 -21.25 36.75 -25.77
CA ILE A 100 -21.48 38.10 -26.32
C ILE A 100 -22.02 37.89 -27.73
N ALA A 101 -23.25 38.34 -27.97
CA ALA A 101 -23.88 38.34 -29.29
C ALA A 101 -23.39 39.53 -30.14
#